data_AF-A0A350YZT2-F1
#
_entry.id   AF-A0A350YZT2-F1
#
_cell.length_a   1.000
_cell.length_b   1.000
_cell.length_c   1.000
_cell.angle_alpha   90.00
_cell.angle_beta   90.00
_cell.angle_gamma   90.00
#
_symmetry.space_group_name_H-M   'P 1'
#
loop_
_entity.id
_entity.type
_entity.pdbx_description
1 polymer ?
#
loop_
_entity_poly.entity_id
_entity_poly.type
_entity_poly.pdbx_seq_one_letter_code
_entity_poly.pdbx_strand_id
1 'polypeptide(L)'
;MNGSAKNLPHEQIKDLLALLNSRFYKFMQRHIDLKWQAIESRLLNNPDKLWSLNQMEISGGEPDVIDYNPLNDSYLFADCSAETPSGRRNLCYDRQALDSRKTFKPENSALDLAKF
;
A
#
# COMPACT_ATOMS: atom_id res chain seq x y z
N MET A 1 17.28 1.95 -13.55
CA MET A 1 16.99 3.40 -13.38
C MET A 1 15.73 3.69 -14.16
N ASN A 2 14.62 3.99 -13.50
CA ASN A 2 13.43 4.64 -14.08
C ASN A 2 12.58 5.18 -12.91
N GLY A 3 13.11 6.21 -12.25
CA GLY A 3 12.37 7.02 -11.30
C GLY A 3 11.62 8.11 -12.08
N SER A 4 10.53 7.73 -12.75
CA SER A 4 9.53 8.72 -13.15
C SER A 4 9.00 9.31 -11.85
N ALA A 5 9.08 10.62 -11.64
CA ALA A 5 8.48 11.25 -10.47
C ALA A 5 6.97 10.96 -10.50
N LYS A 6 6.52 10.00 -9.70
CA LYS A 6 5.14 9.51 -9.74
C LYS A 6 4.29 10.41 -8.86
N ASN A 7 3.97 11.60 -9.35
CA ASN A 7 3.20 12.57 -8.59
C ASN A 7 1.70 12.28 -8.70
N LEU A 8 1.03 12.18 -7.55
CA LEU A 8 -0.43 12.08 -7.48
C LEU A 8 -1.06 13.47 -7.69
N PRO A 9 -2.23 13.57 -8.35
CA PRO A 9 -3.05 14.77 -8.37
C PRO A 9 -3.38 15.25 -6.96
N HIS A 10 -3.56 16.56 -6.80
CA HIS A 10 -3.82 17.17 -5.49
C HIS A 10 -5.07 16.61 -4.80
N GLU A 11 -6.16 16.36 -5.55
CA GLU A 11 -7.36 15.73 -4.99
C GLU A 11 -7.07 14.32 -4.47
N GLN A 12 -6.34 13.50 -5.24
CA GLN A 12 -5.98 12.14 -4.80
C GLN A 12 -5.11 12.15 -3.54
N ILE A 13 -4.19 13.11 -3.41
CA ILE A 13 -3.39 13.27 -2.19
C ILE A 13 -4.30 13.60 -1.00
N LYS A 14 -5.24 14.53 -1.17
CA LYS A 14 -6.16 14.93 -0.11
C LYS A 14 -7.04 13.76 0.34
N ASP A 15 -7.59 13.01 -0.60
CA ASP A 15 -8.44 11.85 -0.31
C ASP A 15 -7.65 10.75 0.41
N LEU A 16 -6.43 10.46 -0.06
CA LEU A 16 -5.55 9.49 0.57
C LEU A 16 -5.20 9.90 2.01
N LEU A 17 -4.82 11.16 2.24
CA LEU A 17 -4.50 11.66 3.57
C LEU A 17 -5.71 11.63 4.51
N ALA A 18 -6.90 11.98 4.03
CA ALA A 18 -8.13 11.89 4.81
C ALA A 18 -8.46 10.44 5.21
N LEU A 19 -8.22 9.49 4.30
CA LEU A 19 -8.43 8.07 4.56
C LEU A 19 -7.43 7.51 5.58
N LEU A 20 -6.13 7.79 5.38
CA LEU A 20 -5.07 7.39 6.31
C LEU A 20 -5.26 8.02 7.70
N ASN A 21 -5.66 9.29 7.77
CA ASN A 21 -5.98 9.98 9.03
C ASN A 21 -7.13 9.29 9.77
N SER A 22 -8.21 9.01 9.04
CA SER A 22 -9.38 8.33 9.60
C SER A 22 -9.01 6.93 10.11
N ARG A 23 -8.15 6.22 9.38
CA ARG A 23 -7.64 4.89 9.76
C ARG A 23 -6.77 4.95 11.01
N PHE A 24 -5.84 5.90 11.08
CA PHE A 24 -4.97 6.13 12.23
C PHE A 24 -5.77 6.32 13.52
N TYR A 25 -6.79 7.19 13.49
CA TYR A 25 -7.62 7.42 14.68
C TYR A 25 -8.56 6.26 15.00
N LYS A 26 -9.01 5.51 13.99
CA LYS A 26 -9.81 4.30 14.20
C LYS A 26 -9.02 3.20 14.90
N PHE A 27 -7.70 3.12 14.68
CA PHE A 27 -6.82 2.08 15.22
C PHE A 27 -5.73 2.62 16.14
N MET A 28 -6.01 3.64 16.95
CA MET A 28 -5.01 4.25 17.85
C MET A 28 -4.27 3.25 18.74
N GLN A 29 -4.86 2.08 19.05
CA GLN A 29 -4.15 1.03 19.79
C GLN A 29 -2.87 0.52 19.09
N ARG A 30 -2.73 0.73 17.77
CA ARG A 30 -1.55 0.37 16.97
C ARG A 30 -0.48 1.46 16.95
N HIS A 31 -0.81 2.68 17.41
CA HIS A 31 -0.02 3.88 17.18
C HIS A 31 0.36 4.56 18.50
N ILE A 32 0.73 3.76 19.50
CA ILE A 32 1.15 4.26 20.81
C ILE A 32 2.31 5.24 20.59
N ASP A 33 2.18 6.44 21.16
CA ASP A 33 3.15 7.55 21.08
C ASP A 33 3.41 8.16 19.69
N LEU A 34 2.66 7.77 18.66
CA LEU A 34 2.74 8.40 17.34
C LEU A 34 1.78 9.59 17.21
N LYS A 35 2.19 10.62 16.47
CA LYS A 35 1.37 11.81 16.20
C LYS A 35 1.10 11.95 14.71
N TRP A 36 -0.18 11.93 14.34
CA TRP A 36 -0.62 12.06 12.95
C TRP A 36 0.01 13.27 12.23
N GLN A 37 0.05 14.44 12.88
CA GLN A 37 0.59 15.68 12.30
C GLN A 37 2.06 15.53 11.83
N ALA A 38 2.87 14.76 12.56
CA ALA A 38 4.25 14.50 12.19
C ALA A 38 4.36 13.54 10.99
N ILE A 39 3.45 12.56 10.90
CA ILE A 39 3.37 11.62 9.79
C ILE A 39 2.90 12.34 8.51
N GLU A 40 1.81 13.09 8.60
CA GLU A 40 1.23 13.86 7.50
C GLU A 40 2.25 14.84 6.90
N SER A 41 2.95 15.59 7.74
CA SER A 41 4.01 16.51 7.29
C SER A 41 5.12 15.78 6.54
N ARG A 42 5.51 14.57 6.95
CA ARG A 42 6.50 13.78 6.21
C ARG A 42 5.96 13.25 4.89
N LEU A 43 4.73 12.78 4.86
CA LEU A 43 4.10 12.27 3.63
C LEU A 43 4.00 13.36 2.56
N LEU A 44 3.56 14.57 2.93
CA LEU A 44 3.50 15.71 2.02
C LEU A 44 4.86 16.11 1.44
N ASN A 45 5.94 15.92 2.19
CA ASN A 45 7.31 16.17 1.73
C ASN A 45 7.91 15.00 0.92
N ASN A 46 7.21 13.87 0.77
CA ASN A 46 7.70 12.66 0.08
C ASN A 46 6.68 12.14 -0.95
N PRO A 47 6.56 12.77 -2.13
CA PRO A 47 5.60 12.38 -3.17
C PRO A 47 5.69 10.91 -3.61
N ASP A 48 6.90 10.35 -3.71
CA ASP A 48 7.09 8.95 -4.09
C ASP A 48 6.49 7.96 -3.06
N LYS A 49 6.50 8.34 -1.78
CA LYS A 49 5.90 7.54 -0.70
C LYS A 49 4.38 7.66 -0.73
N LEU A 50 3.84 8.85 -1.00
CA LEU A 50 2.41 9.03 -1.24
C LEU A 50 1.93 8.15 -2.41
N TRP A 51 2.67 8.12 -3.51
CA TRP A 51 2.34 7.25 -4.64
C TRP A 51 2.32 5.77 -4.24
N SER A 52 3.33 5.33 -3.49
CA SER A 52 3.42 3.94 -3.02
C SER A 52 2.24 3.57 -2.11
N LEU A 53 1.90 4.43 -1.16
CA LEU A 53 0.75 4.23 -0.27
C LEU A 53 -0.57 4.22 -1.05
N ASN A 54 -0.71 5.07 -2.06
CA ASN A 54 -1.89 5.05 -2.92
C ASN A 54 -2.02 3.72 -3.68
N GLN A 55 -0.92 3.14 -4.16
CA GLN A 55 -0.97 1.81 -4.80
C GLN A 55 -1.37 0.71 -3.80
N MET A 56 -0.84 0.77 -2.58
CA MET A 56 -1.24 -0.16 -1.51
C MET A 56 -2.75 -0.05 -1.22
N GLU A 57 -3.26 1.18 -1.15
CA GLU A 57 -4.69 1.46 -0.94
C GLU A 57 -5.56 0.95 -2.10
N ILE A 58 -5.22 1.29 -3.35
CA ILE A 58 -5.94 0.84 -4.55
C ILE A 58 -5.98 -0.70 -4.60
N SER A 59 -4.92 -1.35 -4.16
CA SER A 59 -4.86 -2.81 -4.11
C SER A 59 -5.71 -3.42 -3.01
N GLY A 60 -6.28 -2.63 -2.09
CA GLY A 60 -7.10 -3.05 -0.95
C GLY A 60 -6.30 -3.44 0.29
N GLY A 61 -5.01 -3.11 0.36
CA GLY A 61 -4.11 -3.50 1.45
C GLY A 61 -4.37 -2.80 2.78
N GLU A 62 -5.18 -1.73 2.77
CA GLU A 62 -5.45 -0.87 3.93
C GLU A 62 -4.14 -0.46 4.66
N PRO A 63 -3.19 0.21 3.95
CA PRO A 63 -1.91 0.59 4.53
C PRO A 63 -2.10 1.45 5.78
N ASP A 64 -1.31 1.14 6.80
CA ASP A 64 -1.29 1.89 8.06
C ASP A 64 0.13 1.97 8.62
N VAL A 65 0.36 2.95 9.48
CA VAL A 65 1.66 3.12 10.16
C VAL A 65 1.75 2.16 11.33
N ILE A 66 2.82 1.37 11.39
CA ILE A 66 2.98 0.35 12.43
C ILE A 66 4.16 0.62 13.37
N ASP A 67 5.10 1.46 12.96
CA ASP A 67 6.28 1.75 13.76
C ASP A 67 6.95 3.07 13.36
N TYR A 68 7.78 3.60 14.24
CA TYR A 68 8.69 4.71 13.98
C TYR A 68 10.10 4.33 14.40
N ASN A 69 11.03 4.39 13.44
CA ASN A 69 12.44 4.15 13.70
C ASN A 69 13.15 5.49 13.94
N PRO A 70 13.63 5.75 15.18
CA PRO A 70 14.31 7.00 15.52
C PRO A 70 15.74 7.10 14.96
N LEU A 71 16.38 5.98 14.60
CA LEU A 71 17.76 5.99 14.10
C LEU A 71 17.88 6.64 12.72
N ASN A 72 16.86 6.43 11.88
CA ASN A 72 16.79 6.94 10.53
C ASN A 72 15.63 7.91 10.31
N ASP A 73 14.94 8.27 11.40
CA ASP A 73 13.83 9.21 11.40
C ASP A 73 12.74 8.85 10.36
N SER A 74 12.35 7.56 10.36
CA SER A 74 11.43 7.00 9.36
C SER A 74 10.23 6.31 9.99
N TYR A 75 9.09 6.40 9.31
CA TYR A 75 7.88 5.66 9.65
C TYR A 75 7.78 4.40 8.81
N LEU A 76 7.37 3.30 9.44
CA LEU A 76 7.10 2.04 8.77
C LEU A 76 5.61 1.91 8.46
N PHE A 77 5.29 1.66 7.20
CA PHE A 77 3.93 1.37 6.74
C PHE A 77 3.84 -0.08 6.27
N ALA A 78 2.71 -0.71 6.57
CA ALA A 78 2.40 -2.06 6.13
C ALA A 78 0.92 -2.22 5.80
N ASP A 79 0.61 -3.18 4.92
CA ASP A 79 -0.77 -3.61 4.66
C ASP A 79 -1.36 -4.18 5.96
N CYS A 80 -2.48 -3.60 6.42
CA CYS A 80 -3.16 -4.00 7.65
C CYS A 80 -4.54 -4.66 7.38
N SER A 81 -4.80 -5.05 6.13
CA SER A 81 -6.00 -5.80 5.77
C SER A 81 -6.03 -7.16 6.50
N ALA A 82 -7.21 -7.58 6.97
CA ALA A 82 -7.37 -8.83 7.72
C ALA A 82 -6.95 -10.07 6.91
N GLU A 83 -7.04 -9.97 5.59
CA GLU A 83 -6.65 -10.99 4.64
C GLU A 83 -6.18 -10.32 3.34
N THR A 84 -5.33 -10.99 2.56
CA THR A 84 -4.79 -10.46 1.29
C THR A 84 -5.93 -10.00 0.38
N PRO A 85 -5.91 -8.88 -0.34
CA PRO A 85 -7.07 -8.48 -1.13
C PRO A 85 -7.49 -9.51 -2.19
N SER A 86 -8.80 -9.65 -2.47
CA SER A 86 -9.33 -10.72 -3.34
C SER A 86 -8.68 -10.77 -4.73
N GLY A 87 -8.39 -9.60 -5.32
CA GLY A 87 -7.67 -9.46 -6.60
C GLY A 87 -6.17 -9.80 -6.54
N ARG A 88 -5.63 -10.07 -5.36
CA ARG A 88 -4.21 -10.45 -5.13
C ARG A 88 -4.04 -11.86 -4.58
N ARG A 89 -5.13 -12.62 -4.39
CA ARG A 89 -5.08 -14.01 -3.95
C ARG A 89 -5.01 -14.98 -5.13
N ASN A 90 -4.51 -16.18 -4.88
CA ASN A 90 -4.69 -17.36 -5.73
C ASN A 90 -4.07 -17.32 -7.13
N LEU A 91 -3.12 -16.41 -7.41
CA LEU A 91 -2.38 -16.38 -8.68
C LEU A 91 -1.49 -17.62 -8.82
N CYS A 92 -1.40 -18.16 -10.03
CA CYS A 92 -0.35 -19.11 -10.38
C CYS A 92 0.95 -18.33 -10.63
N TYR A 93 2.11 -18.95 -10.39
CA TYR A 93 3.39 -18.25 -10.57
C TYR A 93 3.57 -17.78 -12.03
N ASP A 94 3.42 -18.70 -12.98
CA ASP A 94 3.63 -18.46 -14.40
C ASP A 94 2.41 -18.87 -15.26
N ARG A 95 2.52 -18.63 -16.58
CA ARG A 95 1.47 -18.95 -17.55
C ARG A 95 1.25 -20.46 -17.67
N GLN A 96 2.30 -21.28 -17.56
CA GLN A 96 2.18 -22.74 -17.65
C GLN A 96 1.36 -23.30 -16.48
N ALA A 97 1.67 -22.87 -15.26
CA ALA A 97 0.92 -23.24 -14.06
C ALA A 97 -0.53 -22.77 -14.16
N LEU A 98 -0.75 -21.55 -14.68
CA LEU A 98 -2.09 -21.02 -14.94
C LEU A 98 -2.88 -21.91 -15.91
N ASP A 99 -2.28 -22.31 -17.03
CA ASP A 99 -2.95 -23.09 -18.08
C ASP A 99 -3.22 -24.54 -17.69
N SER A 100 -2.38 -25.12 -16.83
CA SER A 100 -2.58 -26.46 -16.30
C SER A 100 -3.76 -26.58 -15.31
N ARG A 101 -4.24 -25.45 -14.77
CA ARG A 101 -5.23 -25.44 -13.69
C ARG A 101 -6.66 -25.63 -14.22
N LYS A 102 -7.31 -26.70 -13.77
CA LYS A 102 -8.66 -27.11 -14.23
C LYS A 102 -9.81 -26.45 -13.45
N THR A 103 -9.59 -26.13 -12.17
CA THR A 103 -10.62 -25.60 -11.26
C THR A 103 -10.10 -24.37 -10.52
N PHE A 104 -10.98 -23.39 -10.28
CA PHE A 104 -10.63 -22.09 -9.66
C PHE A 104 -9.41 -21.45 -10.33
N LYS A 105 -9.40 -21.42 -11.67
CA LYS A 105 -8.33 -20.81 -12.47
C LYS A 105 -8.36 -19.29 -12.22
N PRO A 106 -7.28 -18.69 -11.71
CA PRO A 106 -7.23 -17.24 -11.48
C PRO A 106 -7.19 -16.50 -12.82
N GLU A 107 -7.45 -15.20 -12.79
CA GLU A 107 -7.50 -14.38 -14.02
C GLU A 107 -6.11 -14.24 -14.68
N ASN A 108 -5.05 -14.14 -13.86
CA ASN A 108 -3.69 -13.90 -14.32
C ASN A 108 -2.65 -14.75 -13.56
N SER A 109 -1.41 -14.72 -14.04
CA SER A 109 -0.24 -15.24 -13.32
C SER A 109 0.52 -14.11 -12.62
N ALA A 110 1.32 -14.43 -11.60
CA ALA A 110 2.14 -13.45 -10.91
C ALA A 110 3.14 -12.77 -11.86
N LEU A 111 3.74 -13.54 -12.77
CA LEU A 111 4.63 -13.00 -13.79
C LEU A 111 3.92 -12.07 -14.78
N ASP A 112 2.65 -12.33 -15.11
CA ASP A 112 1.92 -11.44 -16.01
C ASP A 112 1.59 -10.09 -15.36
N LEU A 113 1.27 -10.09 -14.06
CA LEU A 113 1.04 -8.85 -13.30
C LEU A 113 2.31 -8.06 -12.99
N ALA A 114 3.47 -8.73 -12.91
CA ALA A 114 4.75 -8.10 -12.59
C ALA A 114 5.46 -7.47 -13.81
N LYS A 115 4.96 -7.68 -15.02
CA LYS A 115 5.50 -7.06 -16.24
C LYS A 115 5.08 -5.58 -16.26
N PHE A 116 6.05 -4.69 -16.06
CA PHE A 116 5.94 -3.24 -16.24
C PHE A 116 6.44 -2.82 -17.62
#